data_AF-A0A2E0Y7B5-F1
#
_entry.id   AF-A0A2E0Y7B5-F1
#
_cell.length_a   1.000
_cell.length_b   1.000
_cell.length_c   1.000
_cell.angle_alpha   90.00
_cell.angle_beta   90.00
_cell.angle_gamma   90.00
#
_symmetry.space_group_name_H-M   'P 1'
#
loop_
_entity.id
_entity.type
_entity.pdbx_description
1 polymer ?
#
loop_
_entity_poly.entity_id
_entity_poly.type
_entity_poly.pdbx_seq_one_letter_code
_entity_poly.pdbx_strand_id
1 'polypeptide(L)'
;MTSRPGRPDASRAGEADVSVPARRDASRAAAHDASPEYSRDACAWCRNPIPEDARSDSITCSQRCRQARWRFNRQVEQLEAAAQPKRLAIADPPYPGLAFYYRDHVDYGGEVDHASLLQELDAYDGWALCTSAQALPAVLSLASSYDGWRVAAWVRGSRAGESTGPLSSWEPVVYKPARSVVSGDQPDDALVFTARPRTTDPRRVIGAKPAAFASWVFQLLAARQGDELDDLFPGSGGIGRAWRAACATG
;
A
#
# COMPACT_ATOMS: atom_id res chain seq x y z
N MET A 1 47.47 -42.00 13.31
CA MET A 1 48.65 -41.89 12.41
C MET A 1 48.18 -41.07 11.21
N THR A 2 48.57 -39.85 10.92
CA THR A 2 49.78 -39.02 11.20
C THR A 2 49.32 -37.56 11.02
N SER A 3 49.29 -36.75 12.09
CA SER A 3 50.29 -35.72 12.47
C SER A 3 50.11 -34.33 11.81
N ARG A 4 49.61 -33.38 12.61
CA ARG A 4 49.94 -31.93 12.58
C ARG A 4 51.41 -31.73 12.98
N PRO A 5 52.10 -30.66 12.56
CA PRO A 5 52.12 -29.35 13.27
C PRO A 5 52.18 -28.16 12.28
N GLY A 6 52.12 -26.86 12.59
CA GLY A 6 52.12 -26.06 13.82
C GLY A 6 52.28 -24.57 13.39
N ARG A 7 51.72 -23.64 14.17
CA ARG A 7 51.93 -22.18 14.08
C ARG A 7 53.37 -21.79 14.52
N PRO A 8 53.82 -20.58 14.17
CA PRO A 8 53.96 -19.48 15.15
C PRO A 8 53.28 -18.20 14.59
N ASP A 9 52.59 -17.31 15.30
CA ASP A 9 52.73 -16.57 16.57
C ASP A 9 53.69 -15.35 16.52
N ALA A 10 53.21 -14.26 17.15
CA ALA A 10 53.84 -12.96 17.47
C ALA A 10 53.99 -11.91 16.34
N SER A 11 53.76 -10.59 16.51
CA SER A 11 53.21 -9.73 17.57
C SER A 11 53.07 -8.28 17.04
N ARG A 12 52.07 -7.55 17.57
CA ARG A 12 52.01 -6.11 17.92
C ARG A 12 52.64 -5.02 17.03
N ALA A 13 51.79 -4.09 16.60
CA ALA A 13 51.85 -2.62 16.75
C ALA A 13 50.69 -2.06 15.88
N GLY A 14 49.92 -1.04 16.18
CA GLY A 14 49.88 -0.01 17.20
C GLY A 14 48.66 0.86 16.84
N GLU A 15 48.11 1.56 17.82
CA GLU A 15 46.88 2.35 17.72
C GLU A 15 46.85 3.34 16.54
N ALA A 16 45.67 3.45 15.92
CA ALA A 16 45.18 4.70 15.37
C ALA A 16 43.66 4.71 15.50
N ASP A 17 43.21 5.13 16.67
CA ASP A 17 41.89 5.69 16.93
C ASP A 17 41.69 6.87 15.96
N VAL A 18 40.89 6.65 14.92
CA VAL A 18 40.35 7.73 14.08
C VAL A 18 38.86 7.80 14.35
N SER A 19 38.56 8.32 15.53
CA SER A 19 37.31 8.97 15.86
C SER A 19 36.96 9.99 14.77
N VAL A 20 36.13 9.58 13.82
CA VAL A 20 35.52 10.50 12.84
C VAL A 20 34.48 11.32 13.60
N PRO A 21 34.58 12.66 13.63
CA PRO A 21 33.68 13.48 14.41
C PRO A 21 32.25 13.35 13.87
N ALA A 22 31.32 13.09 14.80
CA ALA A 22 29.89 13.16 14.58
C ALA A 22 29.56 14.44 13.81
N ARG A 23 29.04 14.27 12.59
CA ARG A 23 28.47 15.38 11.84
C ARG A 23 27.28 15.88 12.64
N ARG A 24 27.48 17.06 13.22
CA ARG A 24 26.49 17.85 13.95
C ARG A 24 25.18 17.90 13.17
N ASP A 25 24.11 17.74 13.94
CA ASP A 25 22.73 18.09 13.66
C ASP A 25 22.57 19.09 12.51
N ALA A 26 22.13 18.58 11.37
CA ALA A 26 21.32 19.35 10.46
C ALA A 26 19.88 18.87 10.64
N SER A 27 19.32 19.16 11.82
CA SER A 27 17.88 19.23 11.99
C SER A 27 17.38 20.20 10.92
N ARG A 28 16.84 19.65 9.82
CA ARG A 28 15.94 20.39 8.94
C ARG A 28 14.95 21.06 9.89
N ALA A 29 15.00 22.39 9.94
CA ALA A 29 14.02 23.18 10.66
C ALA A 29 12.65 22.65 10.23
N ALA A 30 11.97 21.97 11.15
CA ALA A 30 10.57 21.67 11.00
C ALA A 30 9.92 23.02 10.70
N ALA A 31 9.33 23.14 9.52
CA ALA A 31 8.55 24.30 9.15
C ALA A 31 7.63 24.57 10.34
N HIS A 32 7.74 25.78 10.88
CA HIS A 32 7.02 26.24 12.05
C HIS A 32 5.60 25.70 12.01
N ASP A 33 5.32 24.80 12.95
CA ASP A 33 4.00 24.36 13.32
C ASP A 33 3.31 25.62 13.86
N ALA A 34 2.67 26.38 12.97
CA ALA A 34 1.98 27.61 13.27
C ALA A 34 0.71 27.25 14.04
N SER A 35 0.89 26.86 15.30
CA SER A 35 -0.19 26.80 16.27
C SER A 35 -0.85 28.17 16.27
N PRO A 36 -2.17 28.28 16.04
CA PRO A 36 -2.85 29.56 16.11
C PRO A 36 -2.52 30.21 17.44
N GLU A 37 -2.12 31.48 17.44
CA GLU A 37 -1.93 32.24 18.68
C GLU A 37 -3.28 32.38 19.37
N TYR A 38 -3.60 31.43 20.25
CA TYR A 38 -4.80 31.47 21.05
C TYR A 38 -4.56 32.45 22.20
N SER A 39 -5.32 33.55 22.24
CA SER A 39 -5.43 34.38 23.44
C SER A 39 -5.88 33.50 24.61
N ARG A 40 -5.19 33.62 25.76
CA ARG A 40 -5.55 32.95 27.02
C ARG A 40 -6.94 33.33 27.53
N ASP A 41 -7.50 34.42 27.04
CA ASP A 41 -8.75 34.98 27.57
C ASP A 41 -9.97 34.18 27.13
N ALA A 42 -9.83 33.29 26.14
CA ALA A 42 -10.93 32.50 25.62
C ALA A 42 -10.54 31.06 25.31
N CYS A 43 -11.36 30.13 25.78
CA CYS A 43 -11.28 28.71 25.48
C CYS A 43 -11.26 28.48 23.95
N ALA A 44 -10.26 27.76 23.46
CA ALA A 44 -10.09 27.41 22.05
C ALA A 44 -11.23 26.53 21.47
N TRP A 45 -12.14 26.03 22.32
CA TRP A 45 -13.30 25.24 21.91
C TRP A 45 -14.61 26.04 22.01
N CYS A 46 -15.02 26.41 23.24
CA CYS A 46 -16.33 27.03 23.47
C CYS A 46 -16.29 28.56 23.57
N ARG A 47 -15.11 29.18 23.46
CA ARG A 47 -14.88 30.63 23.57
C ARG A 47 -15.18 31.26 24.94
N ASN A 48 -15.63 30.50 25.94
CA ASN A 48 -15.77 30.99 27.32
C ASN A 48 -14.40 31.33 27.94
N PRO A 49 -14.36 32.21 28.94
CA PRO A 49 -13.14 32.50 29.69
C PRO A 49 -12.46 31.24 30.24
N ILE A 50 -11.13 31.22 30.23
CA ILE A 50 -10.35 30.18 30.89
C ILE A 50 -10.29 30.51 32.38
N PRO A 51 -10.61 29.57 33.29
CA PRO A 51 -10.56 29.82 34.73
C PRO A 51 -9.19 30.31 35.19
N GLU A 52 -9.14 31.27 36.11
CA GLU A 52 -7.89 31.85 36.63
C GLU A 52 -7.01 30.82 37.35
N ASP A 53 -7.62 29.77 37.91
CA ASP A 53 -6.96 28.65 38.57
C ASP A 53 -6.46 27.57 37.59
N ALA A 54 -6.77 27.70 36.30
CA ALA A 54 -6.26 26.78 35.29
C ALA A 54 -4.74 26.92 35.14
N ARG A 55 -4.08 25.83 34.70
CA ARG A 55 -2.65 25.88 34.37
C ARG A 55 -2.39 26.99 33.37
N SER A 56 -1.26 27.67 33.53
CA SER A 56 -0.91 28.82 32.68
C SER A 56 -0.90 28.46 31.17
N ASP A 57 -0.54 27.23 30.79
CA ASP A 57 -0.56 26.76 29.40
C ASP A 57 -1.94 26.25 28.92
N SER A 58 -3.00 26.43 29.72
CA SER A 58 -4.34 25.95 29.36
C SER A 58 -4.92 26.79 28.22
N ILE A 59 -5.25 26.10 27.13
CA ILE A 59 -5.97 26.68 25.99
C ILE A 59 -7.46 26.32 25.98
N THR A 60 -7.95 25.57 26.98
CA THR A 60 -9.35 25.14 27.10
C THR A 60 -9.85 25.34 28.53
N CYS A 61 -11.08 25.81 28.70
CA CYS A 61 -11.66 26.10 30.02
C CYS A 61 -11.98 24.85 30.89
N SER A 62 -11.99 23.65 30.31
CA SER A 62 -12.33 22.42 31.04
C SER A 62 -11.80 21.17 30.35
N GLN A 63 -11.74 20.05 31.10
CA GLN A 63 -11.42 18.74 30.54
C GLN A 63 -12.41 18.34 29.43
N ARG A 64 -13.70 18.68 29.56
CA ARG A 64 -14.72 18.43 28.53
C ARG A 64 -14.39 19.17 27.23
N CYS A 65 -14.04 20.46 27.32
CA CYS A 65 -13.64 21.25 26.14
C CYS A 65 -12.35 20.73 25.51
N ARG A 66 -11.38 20.27 26.32
CA ARG A 66 -10.16 19.62 25.82
C ARG A 66 -10.48 18.35 25.03
N GLN A 67 -11.31 17.47 25.57
CA GLN A 67 -11.69 16.22 24.91
C GLN A 67 -12.50 16.47 23.63
N ALA A 68 -13.44 17.43 23.66
CA ALA A 68 -14.23 17.79 22.49
C ALA A 68 -13.34 18.36 21.37
N ARG A 69 -12.44 19.29 21.70
CA ARG A 69 -11.45 19.83 20.75
C ARG A 69 -10.56 18.74 20.19
N TRP A 70 -10.05 17.84 21.02
CA TRP A 70 -9.20 16.73 20.55
C TRP A 70 -9.95 15.82 19.58
N ARG A 71 -11.20 15.45 19.87
CA ARG A 71 -12.03 14.62 18.97
C ARG A 71 -12.29 15.33 17.64
N PHE A 72 -12.64 16.61 17.69
CA PHE A 72 -12.89 17.41 16.50
C PHE A 72 -11.62 17.56 15.65
N ASN A 73 -10.50 17.95 16.25
CA ASN A 73 -9.23 18.08 15.54
C ASN A 73 -8.82 16.75 14.90
N ARG A 74 -8.95 15.64 15.63
CA ARG A 74 -8.67 14.31 15.07
C ARG A 74 -9.57 14.00 13.86
N GLN A 75 -10.85 14.39 13.91
CA GLN A 75 -11.76 14.21 12.79
C GLN A 75 -11.38 15.12 11.61
N VAL A 76 -11.01 16.38 11.86
CA VAL A 76 -10.53 17.30 10.82
C VAL A 76 -9.24 16.76 10.18
N GLU A 77 -8.25 16.37 10.97
CA GLU A 77 -7.00 15.75 10.50
C GLU A 77 -7.26 14.50 9.66
N GLN A 78 -8.21 13.66 10.05
CA GLN A 78 -8.63 12.49 9.27
C GLN A 78 -9.28 12.89 7.94
N LEU A 79 -10.12 13.92 7.93
CA LEU A 79 -10.76 14.43 6.71
C LEU A 79 -9.74 15.05 5.77
N GLU A 80 -8.80 15.84 6.28
CA GLU A 80 -7.71 16.45 5.52
C GLU A 80 -6.78 15.38 4.94
N ALA A 81 -6.35 14.41 5.75
CA ALA A 81 -5.53 13.29 5.28
C ALA A 81 -6.26 12.45 4.22
N ALA A 82 -7.59 12.31 4.33
CA ALA A 82 -8.40 11.63 3.34
C ALA A 82 -8.62 12.46 2.06
N ALA A 83 -8.53 13.79 2.14
CA ALA A 83 -8.66 14.70 1.01
C ALA A 83 -7.36 14.86 0.21
N GLN A 84 -6.21 14.53 0.79
CA GLN A 84 -4.93 14.58 0.08
C GLN A 84 -4.90 13.53 -1.06
N PRO A 85 -4.49 13.93 -2.28
CA PRO A 85 -4.19 13.01 -3.36
C PRO A 85 -3.19 11.94 -2.91
N LYS A 86 -3.44 10.69 -3.31
CA LYS A 86 -2.56 9.54 -3.03
C LYS A 86 -2.01 8.96 -4.31
N ARG A 87 -0.83 8.35 -4.20
CA ARG A 87 -0.22 7.55 -5.27
C ARG A 87 -0.59 6.09 -5.06
N LEU A 88 -1.23 5.51 -6.07
CA LEU A 88 -1.73 4.14 -6.06
C LEU A 88 -1.03 3.30 -7.11
N ALA A 89 -0.85 2.02 -6.85
CA ALA A 89 -0.34 1.07 -7.83
C ALA A 89 -1.20 -0.20 -7.92
N ILE A 90 -1.37 -0.72 -9.12
CA ILE A 90 -1.93 -2.06 -9.35
C ILE A 90 -0.95 -2.85 -10.21
N ALA A 91 -0.62 -4.05 -9.75
CA ALA A 91 0.25 -4.99 -10.44
C ALA A 91 -0.46 -6.32 -10.69
N ASP A 92 -0.47 -6.74 -11.95
CA ASP A 92 -0.88 -8.08 -12.40
C ASP A 92 0.27 -8.70 -13.22
N PRO A 93 1.41 -8.98 -12.56
CA PRO A 93 2.58 -9.52 -13.26
C PRO A 93 2.30 -10.94 -13.74
N PRO A 94 3.11 -11.47 -14.67
CA PRO A 94 3.24 -12.90 -14.79
C PRO A 94 3.56 -13.49 -13.41
N TYR A 95 2.67 -14.35 -12.91
CA TYR A 95 2.80 -14.90 -11.56
C TYR A 95 4.08 -15.73 -11.43
N PRO A 96 4.63 -15.90 -10.21
CA PRO A 96 5.88 -16.64 -10.00
C PRO A 96 5.89 -18.01 -10.71
N GLY A 97 6.90 -18.23 -11.55
CA GLY A 97 7.09 -19.44 -12.35
C GLY A 97 6.19 -19.57 -13.58
N LEU A 98 5.33 -18.58 -13.86
CA LEU A 98 4.37 -18.59 -14.95
C LEU A 98 4.71 -17.61 -16.08
N ALA A 99 5.86 -16.92 -16.02
CA ALA A 99 6.27 -15.99 -17.07
C ALA A 99 6.36 -16.62 -18.47
N PHE A 100 6.68 -17.91 -18.55
CA PHE A 100 6.79 -18.65 -19.81
C PHE A 100 5.50 -18.63 -20.65
N TYR A 101 4.31 -18.43 -20.05
CA TYR A 101 3.05 -18.31 -20.80
C TYR A 101 3.00 -17.08 -21.71
N TYR A 102 3.85 -16.08 -21.45
CA TYR A 102 3.91 -14.82 -22.18
C TYR A 102 5.11 -14.74 -23.12
N ARG A 103 5.84 -15.84 -23.34
CA ARG A 103 7.09 -15.88 -24.12
C ARG A 103 6.96 -15.36 -25.57
N ASP A 104 5.76 -15.44 -26.14
CA ASP A 104 5.46 -14.99 -27.52
C ASP A 104 4.83 -13.59 -27.54
N HIS A 105 4.68 -12.94 -26.39
CA HIS A 105 4.18 -11.57 -26.28
C HIS A 105 5.31 -10.57 -26.59
N VAL A 106 4.97 -9.48 -27.29
CA VAL A 106 5.96 -8.45 -27.70
C VAL A 106 6.66 -7.80 -26.51
N ASP A 107 5.98 -7.73 -25.37
CA ASP A 107 6.46 -7.13 -24.13
C ASP A 107 7.04 -8.16 -23.14
N TYR A 108 7.45 -9.34 -23.62
CA TYR A 108 8.00 -10.39 -22.75
C TYR A 108 9.33 -9.98 -22.12
N GLY A 109 9.32 -9.75 -20.80
CA GLY A 109 10.50 -9.36 -20.01
C GLY A 109 11.16 -10.50 -19.22
N GLY A 110 10.69 -11.74 -19.35
CA GLY A 110 11.15 -12.85 -18.52
C GLY A 110 10.42 -12.98 -17.18
N GLU A 111 11.02 -13.73 -16.26
CA GLU A 111 10.50 -13.91 -14.90
C GLU A 111 10.58 -12.59 -14.12
N VAL A 112 9.50 -12.23 -13.43
CA VAL A 112 9.46 -11.01 -12.61
C VAL A 112 10.08 -11.27 -11.25
N ASP A 113 11.01 -10.41 -10.83
CA ASP A 113 11.49 -10.39 -9.46
C ASP A 113 10.42 -9.80 -8.53
N HIS A 114 9.68 -10.68 -7.87
CA HIS A 114 8.58 -10.29 -7.00
C HIS A 114 9.04 -9.63 -5.70
N ALA A 115 10.29 -9.84 -5.27
CA ALA A 115 10.83 -9.16 -4.10
C ALA A 115 11.08 -7.67 -4.41
N SER A 116 11.73 -7.39 -5.54
CA SER A 116 11.92 -6.04 -6.05
C SER A 116 10.59 -5.35 -6.35
N LEU A 117 9.62 -6.06 -6.95
CA LEU A 117 8.29 -5.52 -7.20
C LEU A 117 7.55 -5.14 -5.91
N LEU A 118 7.59 -5.98 -4.87
CA LEU A 118 6.95 -5.63 -3.58
C LEU A 118 7.63 -4.43 -2.92
N GLN A 119 8.95 -4.31 -3.03
CA GLN A 119 9.67 -3.14 -2.56
C GLN A 119 9.23 -1.86 -3.29
N GLU A 120 9.05 -1.93 -4.60
CA GLU A 120 8.52 -0.82 -5.40
C GLU A 120 7.09 -0.46 -4.99
N LEU A 121 6.22 -1.47 -4.84
CA LEU A 121 4.83 -1.28 -4.43
C LEU A 121 4.71 -0.64 -3.04
N ASP A 122 5.57 -1.00 -2.08
CA ASP A 122 5.49 -0.42 -0.73
C ASP A 122 5.82 1.08 -0.67
N ALA A 123 6.46 1.63 -1.71
CA ALA A 123 6.68 3.07 -1.84
C ALA A 123 5.39 3.85 -2.21
N TYR A 124 4.32 3.16 -2.62
CA TYR A 124 3.02 3.77 -2.87
C TYR A 124 2.21 3.89 -1.58
N ASP A 125 1.31 4.89 -1.53
CA ASP A 125 0.40 5.06 -0.39
C ASP A 125 -0.52 3.84 -0.24
N GLY A 126 -0.99 3.29 -1.37
CA GLY A 126 -1.74 2.03 -1.42
C GLY A 126 -1.50 1.28 -2.71
N TRP A 127 -1.57 -0.05 -2.64
CA TRP A 127 -1.23 -0.90 -3.77
C TRP A 127 -1.99 -2.23 -3.77
N ALA A 128 -2.12 -2.84 -4.94
CA ALA A 128 -2.65 -4.20 -5.11
C ALA A 128 -1.76 -5.05 -6.01
N LEU A 129 -1.50 -6.29 -5.60
CA LEU A 129 -0.72 -7.29 -6.30
C LEU A 129 -1.58 -8.54 -6.53
N CYS A 130 -1.87 -8.84 -7.80
CA CYS A 130 -2.54 -10.07 -8.19
C CYS A 130 -1.55 -11.24 -8.18
N THR A 131 -2.01 -12.42 -7.77
CA THR A 131 -1.23 -13.65 -7.90
C THR A 131 -2.13 -14.88 -8.08
N SER A 132 -1.54 -16.06 -8.16
CA SER A 132 -2.28 -17.34 -8.16
C SER A 132 -2.32 -17.96 -6.76
N ALA A 133 -3.33 -18.81 -6.51
CA ALA A 133 -3.39 -19.58 -5.27
C ALA A 133 -2.14 -20.45 -5.04
N GLN A 134 -1.51 -20.94 -6.11
CA GLN A 134 -0.28 -21.72 -6.04
C GLN A 134 0.94 -20.87 -5.62
N ALA A 135 1.05 -19.65 -6.15
CA ALA A 135 2.16 -18.75 -5.85
C ALA A 135 1.96 -17.96 -4.55
N LEU A 136 0.74 -17.93 -4.00
CA LEU A 136 0.39 -17.16 -2.81
C LEU A 136 1.34 -17.38 -1.63
N PRO A 137 1.73 -18.61 -1.23
CA PRO A 137 2.66 -18.80 -0.10
C PRO A 137 4.00 -18.09 -0.29
N ALA A 138 4.55 -18.10 -1.51
CA ALA A 138 5.81 -17.42 -1.82
C ALA A 138 5.64 -15.89 -1.77
N VAL A 139 4.55 -15.37 -2.35
CA VAL A 139 4.24 -13.93 -2.30
C VAL A 139 4.03 -13.45 -0.87
N LEU A 140 3.29 -14.19 -0.03
CA LEU A 140 3.07 -13.84 1.38
C LEU A 140 4.36 -13.89 2.20
N SER A 141 5.25 -14.83 1.88
CA SER A 141 6.57 -14.89 2.53
C SER A 141 7.38 -13.62 2.26
N LEU A 142 7.35 -13.11 1.03
CA LEU A 142 7.99 -11.83 0.68
C LEU A 142 7.27 -10.64 1.34
N ALA A 143 5.93 -10.63 1.29
CA ALA A 143 5.11 -9.55 1.86
C ALA A 143 5.24 -9.43 3.39
N SER A 144 5.67 -10.49 4.09
CA SER A 144 5.81 -10.53 5.56
C SER A 144 6.79 -9.49 6.14
N SER A 145 7.64 -8.88 5.30
CA SER A 145 8.54 -7.80 5.71
C SER A 145 7.88 -6.41 5.72
N TYR A 146 6.62 -6.30 5.29
CA TYR A 146 5.86 -5.06 5.17
C TYR A 146 4.60 -5.11 6.03
N ASP A 147 4.07 -3.93 6.37
CA ASP A 147 2.91 -3.78 7.24
C ASP A 147 1.66 -3.25 6.49
N GLY A 148 0.50 -3.48 7.09
CA GLY A 148 -0.76 -2.88 6.64
C GLY A 148 -1.39 -3.52 5.39
N TRP A 149 -0.77 -4.57 4.84
CA TRP A 149 -1.35 -5.35 3.76
C TRP A 149 -2.41 -6.35 4.26
N ARG A 150 -3.27 -6.77 3.35
CA ARG A 150 -4.36 -7.72 3.52
C ARG A 150 -4.43 -8.63 2.31
N VAL A 151 -5.21 -9.71 2.40
CA VAL A 151 -5.47 -10.62 1.27
C VAL A 151 -6.96 -10.59 0.97
N ALA A 152 -7.28 -10.36 -0.30
CA ALA A 152 -8.62 -10.43 -0.87
C ALA A 152 -8.71 -11.60 -1.86
N ALA A 153 -9.92 -12.03 -2.17
CA ALA A 153 -10.19 -13.18 -3.05
C ALA A 153 -11.15 -12.81 -4.18
N TRP A 154 -10.70 -12.95 -5.42
CA TRP A 154 -11.59 -12.88 -6.57
C TRP A 154 -12.00 -14.29 -7.01
N VAL A 155 -13.26 -14.66 -6.76
CA VAL A 155 -13.87 -15.89 -7.28
C VAL A 155 -14.30 -15.65 -8.72
N ARG A 156 -13.44 -16.09 -9.65
CA ARG A 156 -13.59 -15.91 -11.10
C ARG A 156 -14.40 -17.00 -11.79
N GLY A 157 -14.84 -18.01 -11.05
CA GLY A 157 -15.56 -19.17 -11.57
C GLY A 157 -14.65 -20.24 -12.16
N SER A 158 -15.22 -21.43 -12.37
CA SER A 158 -14.53 -22.59 -12.91
C SER A 158 -14.15 -22.36 -14.37
N ARG A 159 -12.92 -22.75 -14.73
CA ARG A 159 -12.50 -22.86 -16.13
C ARG A 159 -12.70 -24.30 -16.57
N ALA A 160 -13.22 -24.52 -17.78
CA ALA A 160 -13.29 -25.85 -18.36
C ALA A 160 -11.85 -26.32 -18.69
N GLY A 161 -11.51 -27.54 -18.31
CA GLY A 161 -10.21 -28.13 -18.59
C GLY A 161 -10.11 -29.54 -18.03
N GLU A 162 -9.37 -30.41 -18.71
CA GLU A 162 -9.00 -31.71 -18.17
C GLU A 162 -8.07 -31.51 -16.97
N SER A 163 -8.41 -32.11 -15.84
CA SER A 163 -7.62 -32.02 -14.62
C SER A 163 -7.76 -33.28 -13.79
N THR A 164 -6.65 -33.72 -13.20
CA THR A 164 -6.62 -34.85 -12.26
C THR A 164 -6.98 -34.42 -10.83
N GLY A 165 -7.12 -33.11 -10.57
CA GLY A 165 -7.50 -32.56 -9.27
C GLY A 165 -8.35 -31.29 -9.39
N PRO A 166 -8.70 -30.63 -8.26
CA PRO A 166 -9.50 -29.43 -8.27
C PRO A 166 -8.83 -28.29 -9.06
N LEU A 167 -9.56 -27.70 -10.01
CA LEU A 167 -9.13 -26.50 -10.71
C LEU A 167 -9.39 -25.28 -9.84
N SER A 168 -8.38 -24.39 -9.71
CA SER A 168 -8.61 -23.13 -9.00
C SER A 168 -9.63 -22.27 -9.76
N SER A 169 -10.72 -21.92 -9.06
CA SER A 169 -11.79 -21.03 -9.52
C SER A 169 -11.65 -19.60 -8.96
N TRP A 170 -10.54 -19.30 -8.29
CA TRP A 170 -10.30 -18.02 -7.65
C TRP A 170 -8.85 -17.55 -7.79
N GLU A 171 -8.65 -16.24 -7.61
CA GLU A 171 -7.35 -15.58 -7.64
C GLU A 171 -7.19 -14.68 -6.40
N PRO A 172 -6.11 -14.82 -5.63
CA PRO A 172 -5.79 -13.90 -4.53
C PRO A 172 -5.32 -12.54 -5.04
N VAL A 173 -5.64 -11.50 -4.27
CA VAL A 173 -5.10 -10.15 -4.41
C VAL A 173 -4.53 -9.73 -3.06
N VAL A 174 -3.22 -9.53 -2.99
CA VAL A 174 -2.58 -8.93 -1.81
C VAL A 174 -2.65 -7.42 -1.97
N TYR A 175 -3.14 -6.69 -0.97
CA TYR A 175 -3.35 -5.25 -1.11
C TYR A 175 -3.08 -4.48 0.18
N LYS A 176 -2.68 -3.21 0.04
CA LYS A 176 -2.53 -2.22 1.11
C LYS A 176 -3.44 -1.02 0.79
N PRO A 177 -4.44 -0.69 1.62
CA PRO A 177 -5.30 0.47 1.36
C PRO A 177 -4.53 1.78 1.53
N ALA A 178 -4.79 2.77 0.67
CA ALA A 178 -4.11 4.06 0.74
C ALA A 178 -4.57 4.96 1.89
N ARG A 179 -5.74 4.64 2.44
CA ARG A 179 -6.41 5.41 3.49
C ARG A 179 -7.45 4.55 4.19
N SER A 180 -7.77 4.91 5.42
CA SER A 180 -8.90 4.32 6.14
C SER A 180 -10.22 4.76 5.52
N VAL A 181 -11.12 3.81 5.28
CA VAL A 181 -12.50 4.12 4.90
C VAL A 181 -13.25 4.58 6.17
N VAL A 182 -13.78 5.81 6.16
CA VAL A 182 -14.38 6.46 7.34
C VAL A 182 -15.89 6.17 7.48
N SER A 183 -16.52 5.40 6.57
CA SER A 183 -17.97 5.19 6.55
C SER A 183 -18.39 3.82 6.00
N GLY A 184 -19.64 3.41 6.31
CA GLY A 184 -20.23 2.08 6.15
C GLY A 184 -20.39 1.49 4.74
N ASP A 185 -19.61 1.95 3.77
CA ASP A 185 -19.50 1.37 2.41
C ASP A 185 -18.16 0.64 2.25
N GLN A 186 -17.76 -0.11 3.28
CA GLN A 186 -16.53 -0.89 3.22
C GLN A 186 -16.73 -2.05 2.23
N PRO A 187 -15.89 -2.19 1.19
CA PRO A 187 -16.05 -3.27 0.23
C PRO A 187 -15.75 -4.61 0.90
N ASP A 188 -16.47 -5.66 0.47
CA ASP A 188 -16.09 -7.02 0.80
C ASP A 188 -14.70 -7.32 0.21
N ASP A 189 -13.85 -7.98 0.99
CA ASP A 189 -12.55 -8.48 0.53
C ASP A 189 -12.69 -9.74 -0.35
N ALA A 190 -13.91 -10.10 -0.72
CA ALA A 190 -14.22 -11.14 -1.67
C ALA A 190 -15.09 -10.60 -2.82
N LEU A 191 -14.64 -10.81 -4.06
CA LEU A 191 -15.43 -10.54 -5.25
C LEU A 191 -15.88 -11.86 -5.88
N VAL A 192 -17.19 -12.07 -5.99
CA VAL A 192 -17.75 -13.15 -6.80
C VAL A 192 -18.15 -12.59 -8.16
N PHE A 193 -17.31 -12.79 -9.16
CA PHE A 193 -17.58 -12.30 -10.51
C PHE A 193 -16.95 -13.23 -11.54
N THR A 194 -17.79 -13.96 -12.29
CA THR A 194 -17.31 -14.85 -13.35
C THR A 194 -16.88 -14.05 -14.57
N ALA A 195 -15.58 -14.03 -14.87
CA ALA A 195 -15.08 -13.43 -16.10
C ALA A 195 -15.48 -14.30 -17.30
N ARG A 196 -16.25 -13.72 -18.22
CA ARG A 196 -16.53 -14.36 -19.52
C ARG A 196 -15.45 -13.96 -20.54
N PRO A 197 -14.98 -14.88 -21.39
CA PRO A 197 -14.04 -14.53 -22.46
C PRO A 197 -14.61 -13.41 -23.34
N ARG A 198 -13.86 -12.30 -23.48
CA ARG A 198 -14.22 -11.19 -24.37
C ARG A 198 -13.82 -11.54 -25.81
N THR A 199 -14.51 -12.50 -26.41
CA THR A 199 -14.18 -13.04 -27.74
C THR A 199 -14.30 -12.03 -28.88
N THR A 200 -15.05 -10.95 -28.67
CA THR A 200 -15.25 -9.86 -29.63
C THR A 200 -14.30 -8.67 -29.43
N ASP A 201 -13.43 -8.68 -28.41
CA ASP A 201 -12.48 -7.59 -28.15
C ASP A 201 -11.16 -7.85 -28.91
N PRO A 202 -10.79 -7.00 -29.90
CA PRO A 202 -9.58 -7.18 -30.68
C PRO A 202 -8.29 -6.97 -29.86
N ARG A 203 -8.39 -6.42 -28.63
CA ARG A 203 -7.25 -6.24 -27.70
C ARG A 203 -7.20 -7.30 -26.60
N ARG A 204 -7.87 -8.44 -26.79
CA ARG A 204 -7.92 -9.53 -25.81
C ARG A 204 -6.50 -10.07 -25.56
N VAL A 205 -6.04 -9.92 -24.32
CA VAL A 205 -4.88 -10.63 -23.77
C VAL A 205 -5.39 -11.74 -22.85
N ILE A 206 -4.72 -12.89 -22.86
CA ILE A 206 -5.01 -13.98 -21.91
C ILE A 206 -4.81 -13.44 -20.48
N GLY A 207 -5.78 -13.69 -19.60
CA GLY A 207 -5.75 -13.21 -18.21
C GLY A 207 -6.32 -11.79 -17.99
N ALA A 208 -6.79 -11.11 -19.04
CA ALA A 208 -7.34 -9.76 -18.91
C ALA A 208 -8.45 -9.67 -17.83
N LYS A 209 -8.25 -8.79 -16.85
CA LYS A 209 -9.19 -8.57 -15.74
C LYS A 209 -10.44 -7.81 -16.22
N PRO A 210 -11.65 -8.19 -15.76
CA PRO A 210 -12.88 -7.49 -16.10
C PRO A 210 -12.99 -6.13 -15.40
N ALA A 211 -13.81 -5.21 -15.92
CA ALA A 211 -14.03 -3.90 -15.31
C ALA A 211 -14.60 -3.99 -13.88
N ALA A 212 -15.42 -5.01 -13.59
CA ALA A 212 -15.92 -5.26 -12.23
C ALA A 212 -14.79 -5.56 -11.24
N PHE A 213 -13.76 -6.29 -11.67
CA PHE A 213 -12.56 -6.53 -10.87
C PHE A 213 -11.81 -5.22 -10.61
N ALA A 214 -11.61 -4.40 -11.64
CA ALA A 214 -10.92 -3.11 -11.49
C ALA A 214 -11.64 -2.20 -10.48
N SER A 215 -12.96 -2.04 -10.62
CA SER A 215 -13.79 -1.25 -9.70
C SER A 215 -13.70 -1.75 -8.26
N TRP A 216 -13.73 -3.07 -8.08
CA TRP A 216 -13.57 -3.68 -6.77
C TRP A 216 -12.18 -3.40 -6.15
N VAL A 217 -11.10 -3.52 -6.91
CA VAL A 217 -9.75 -3.18 -6.43
C VAL A 217 -9.66 -1.69 -6.07
N PHE A 218 -10.25 -0.79 -6.84
CA PHE A 218 -10.28 0.65 -6.50
C PHE A 218 -10.97 0.88 -5.15
N GLN A 219 -12.05 0.16 -4.84
CA GLN A 219 -12.70 0.23 -3.54
C GLN A 219 -11.81 -0.33 -2.43
N LEU A 220 -11.13 -1.47 -2.64
CA LEU A 220 -10.18 -2.03 -1.66
C LEU A 220 -9.06 -1.05 -1.31
N LEU A 221 -8.55 -0.34 -2.31
CA LEU A 221 -7.52 0.70 -2.12
C LEU A 221 -8.06 2.00 -1.52
N ALA A 222 -9.38 2.09 -1.36
CA ALA A 222 -10.10 3.31 -1.00
C ALA A 222 -9.76 4.47 -1.96
N ALA A 223 -9.56 4.17 -3.24
CA ALA A 223 -9.18 5.11 -4.29
C ALA A 223 -10.26 6.17 -4.52
N ARG A 224 -9.83 7.39 -4.86
CA ARG A 224 -10.69 8.57 -5.04
C ARG A 224 -10.30 9.33 -6.30
N GLN A 225 -11.24 10.09 -6.85
CA GLN A 225 -10.94 11.07 -7.88
C GLN A 225 -9.88 12.06 -7.36
N GLY A 226 -8.88 12.36 -8.18
CA GLY A 226 -7.72 13.16 -7.78
C GLY A 226 -6.50 12.35 -7.36
N ASP A 227 -6.64 11.04 -7.11
CA ASP A 227 -5.50 10.15 -6.93
C ASP A 227 -4.77 9.88 -8.25
N GLU A 228 -3.49 9.55 -8.15
CA GLU A 228 -2.69 9.01 -9.24
C GLU A 228 -2.69 7.49 -9.16
N LEU A 229 -2.92 6.81 -10.29
CA LEU A 229 -2.93 5.35 -10.34
C LEU A 229 -2.02 4.84 -11.45
N ASP A 230 -1.01 4.08 -11.04
CA ASP A 230 -0.05 3.41 -11.90
C ASP A 230 -0.46 1.94 -12.12
N ASP A 231 -0.68 1.57 -13.38
CA ASP A 231 -0.92 0.19 -13.82
C ASP A 231 0.43 -0.39 -14.28
N LEU A 232 1.13 -1.07 -13.37
CA LEU A 232 2.53 -1.50 -13.57
C LEU A 232 2.66 -2.61 -14.62
N PHE A 233 1.58 -3.34 -14.89
CA PHE A 233 1.52 -4.43 -15.86
C PHE A 233 0.28 -4.26 -16.76
N PRO A 234 0.28 -3.26 -17.66
CA PRO A 234 -0.95 -2.83 -18.31
C PRO A 234 -1.58 -3.89 -19.20
N GLY A 235 -0.78 -4.75 -19.85
CA GLY A 235 -1.27 -5.80 -20.74
C GLY A 235 -2.30 -5.27 -21.74
N SER A 236 -3.58 -5.66 -21.56
CA SER A 236 -4.70 -5.15 -22.38
C SER A 236 -5.07 -3.67 -22.17
N GLY A 237 -4.48 -2.99 -21.20
CA GLY A 237 -4.79 -1.64 -20.71
C GLY A 237 -6.14 -1.52 -20.00
N GLY A 238 -6.69 -2.64 -19.51
CA GLY A 238 -8.03 -2.73 -18.94
C GLY A 238 -8.20 -1.91 -17.65
N ILE A 239 -7.25 -2.03 -16.73
CA ILE A 239 -7.26 -1.32 -15.44
C ILE A 239 -7.13 0.18 -15.66
N GLY A 240 -6.14 0.64 -16.42
CA GLY A 240 -5.97 2.06 -16.74
C GLY A 240 -7.18 2.69 -17.44
N ARG A 241 -7.89 1.96 -18.32
CA ARG A 241 -9.16 2.44 -18.92
C ARG A 241 -10.28 2.55 -17.89
N ALA A 242 -10.41 1.56 -17.01
CA ALA A 242 -11.40 1.58 -15.95
C ALA A 242 -11.16 2.75 -14.98
N TRP A 243 -9.90 3.03 -14.65
CA TRP A 243 -9.53 4.18 -13.81
C TRP A 243 -9.96 5.51 -14.43
N ARG A 244 -9.59 5.75 -15.70
CA ARG A 244 -10.02 6.97 -16.41
C ARG A 244 -11.53 7.14 -16.45
N ALA A 245 -12.28 6.06 -16.64
CA ALA A 245 -13.74 6.11 -16.63
C ALA A 245 -14.29 6.42 -15.23
N ALA A 246 -13.71 5.83 -14.17
CA ALA A 246 -14.09 6.12 -12.79
C ALA A 246 -13.84 7.59 -12.43
N CYS A 247 -12.72 8.17 -12.84
CA CYS A 247 -12.42 9.58 -12.62
C CYS A 247 -13.30 10.54 -13.41
N ALA A 248 -13.94 10.10 -14.51
CA ALA A 248 -14.80 10.93 -15.35
C ALA A 248 -16.27 10.97 -14.88
N THR A 249 -16.66 10.09 -13.94
CA THR A 249 -18.06 9.93 -13.48
C THR A 249 -18.31 10.58 -12.12
N GLY A 250 -17.35 11.35 -11.60
CA GLY A 250 -17.41 12.07 -10.31
C GLY A 250 -17.71 13.55 -10.45
#